data_AF-A0A5C2SWX9-F1
#
_entry.id   AF-A0A5C2SWX9-F1
#
_cell.length_a   1.000
_cell.length_b   1.000
_cell.length_c   1.000
_cell.angle_alpha   90.00
_cell.angle_beta   90.00
_cell.angle_gamma   90.00
#
_symmetry.space_group_name_H-M   'P 1'
#
loop_
_entity.id
_entity.type
_entity.pdbx_description
1 polymer ?
#
loop_
_entity_poly.entity_id
_entity_poly.type
_entity_poly.pdbx_seq_one_letter_code
_entity_poly.pdbx_strand_id
1 'polypeptide(L)'
;MTTPRAPFDRDSLSPQPTSQDTAMSPYQERLAAAHLPPPGPEYFNARRALWLVPGPNHSIPTETNSSRRRLEALLATRDALEDEVVWQTGVDRVWRGLLNGARLKHRLPLALILKILQAGWIREGTWPKGAIVPDSDDDASDAPLQGTTESPLSPMSTTTPYNSTPGPLEDESMLKAASSSNRDDVH
;
A
#
# COMPACT_ATOMS: atom_id res chain seq x y z
N MET A 1 26.13 -30.24 -33.50
CA MET A 1 26.55 -28.82 -33.54
C MET A 1 25.97 -28.17 -32.29
N THR A 2 26.81 -27.93 -31.29
CA THR A 2 26.40 -27.52 -29.93
C THR A 2 26.88 -26.09 -29.70
N THR A 3 25.96 -25.15 -29.54
CA THR A 3 26.27 -23.74 -29.28
C THR A 3 26.43 -23.52 -27.77
N PRO A 4 27.57 -22.99 -27.27
CA PRO A 4 27.72 -22.66 -25.86
C PRO A 4 26.94 -21.39 -25.49
N ARG A 5 26.25 -21.45 -24.36
CA ARG A 5 25.46 -20.38 -23.73
C ARG A 5 26.38 -19.36 -23.07
N ALA A 6 26.20 -18.09 -23.40
CA ALA A 6 26.99 -16.98 -22.85
C ALA A 6 26.79 -16.84 -21.32
N PRO A 7 27.84 -16.49 -20.56
CA PRO A 7 27.74 -16.22 -19.13
C PRO A 7 27.00 -14.90 -18.87
N PHE A 8 26.17 -14.89 -17.84
CA PHE A 8 25.48 -13.70 -17.35
C PHE A 8 26.49 -12.80 -16.61
N ASP A 9 26.80 -11.64 -17.18
CA ASP A 9 27.53 -10.57 -16.52
C ASP A 9 26.73 -10.07 -15.30
N ARG A 10 27.32 -10.17 -14.12
CA ARG A 10 26.72 -9.81 -12.83
C ARG A 10 27.05 -8.39 -12.35
N ASP A 11 27.82 -7.62 -13.12
CA ASP A 11 28.33 -6.31 -12.68
C ASP A 11 27.49 -5.09 -13.13
N SER A 12 26.32 -5.29 -13.75
CA SER A 12 25.40 -4.19 -14.12
C SER A 12 24.34 -3.85 -13.06
N LEU A 13 24.72 -3.85 -11.77
CA LEU A 13 23.85 -3.43 -10.65
C LEU A 13 24.14 -2.00 -10.16
N SER A 14 24.50 -1.09 -11.06
CA SER A 14 24.33 0.34 -10.80
C SER A 14 23.06 0.80 -11.51
N PRO A 15 21.96 1.11 -10.79
CA PRO A 15 20.86 1.82 -11.42
C PRO A 15 21.42 3.19 -11.85
N GLN A 16 21.58 3.40 -13.15
CA GLN A 16 21.72 4.75 -13.66
C GLN A 16 20.54 5.57 -13.13
N PRO A 17 20.74 6.80 -12.61
CA PRO A 17 19.65 7.73 -12.46
C PRO A 17 19.16 7.99 -13.89
N THR A 18 18.11 7.28 -14.30
CA THR A 18 17.35 7.70 -15.46
C THR A 18 16.85 9.08 -15.10
N SER A 19 17.33 10.09 -15.83
CA SER A 19 16.72 11.43 -15.86
C SER A 19 15.32 11.29 -16.44
N GLN A 20 14.43 10.64 -15.68
CA GLN A 20 13.01 10.80 -15.84
C GLN A 20 12.75 12.20 -15.34
N ASP A 21 12.50 13.13 -16.27
CA ASP A 21 11.74 14.34 -15.97
C ASP A 21 10.63 13.93 -15.00
N THR A 22 10.80 14.28 -13.73
CA THR A 22 9.86 13.93 -12.68
C THR A 22 8.71 14.90 -12.87
N ALA A 23 7.86 14.62 -13.87
CA ALA A 23 6.64 15.36 -14.08
C ALA A 23 5.87 15.29 -12.77
N MET A 24 5.82 16.42 -12.05
CA MET A 24 5.16 16.49 -10.76
C MET A 24 3.69 16.14 -10.95
N SER A 25 3.13 15.39 -10.01
CA SER A 25 1.68 15.17 -10.03
C SER A 25 0.95 16.52 -9.90
N PRO A 26 -0.24 16.68 -10.48
CA PRO A 26 -1.00 17.93 -10.38
C PRO A 26 -1.35 18.31 -8.93
N TYR A 27 -1.32 17.35 -8.01
CA TYR A 27 -1.40 17.62 -6.59
C TYR A 27 -0.11 18.28 -6.05
N GLN A 28 1.06 17.73 -6.39
CA GLN A 28 2.36 18.30 -5.98
C GLN A 28 2.57 19.71 -6.53
N GLU A 29 2.17 19.98 -7.77
CA GLU A 29 2.22 21.34 -8.35
C GLU A 29 1.38 22.32 -7.53
N ARG A 30 0.13 21.94 -7.20
CA ARG A 30 -0.76 22.76 -6.35
C ARG A 30 -0.21 22.94 -4.94
N LEU A 31 0.41 21.90 -4.40
CA LEU A 31 1.02 21.96 -3.07
C LEU A 31 2.23 22.91 -3.04
N ALA A 32 3.06 22.88 -4.07
CA ALA A 32 4.22 23.76 -4.22
C ALA A 32 3.82 25.23 -4.47
N ALA A 33 2.70 25.46 -5.16
CA ALA A 33 2.18 26.79 -5.43
C ALA A 33 1.39 27.41 -4.25
N ALA A 34 0.93 26.60 -3.30
CA ALA A 34 0.11 27.06 -2.19
C ALA A 34 0.95 27.60 -1.02
N HIS A 35 0.50 28.72 -0.45
CA HIS A 35 1.05 29.22 0.80
C HIS A 35 0.37 28.50 1.98
N LEU A 36 1.09 27.54 2.57
CA LEU A 36 0.59 26.76 3.71
C LEU A 36 0.98 27.41 5.04
N PRO A 37 0.15 27.31 6.09
CA PRO A 37 0.49 27.78 7.43
C PRO A 37 1.65 26.95 8.03
N PRO A 38 2.24 27.37 9.16
CA PRO A 38 3.23 26.54 9.85
C PRO A 38 2.68 25.14 10.20
N PRO A 39 3.54 24.11 10.31
CA PRO A 39 3.13 22.75 10.66
C PRO A 39 2.26 22.71 11.93
N GLY A 40 1.10 22.08 11.81
CA GLY A 40 0.08 22.00 12.86
C GLY A 40 -1.27 21.53 12.31
N PRO A 41 -2.35 21.54 13.11
CA PRO A 41 -3.69 21.17 12.65
C PRO A 41 -4.16 21.99 11.44
N GLU A 42 -3.86 23.29 11.45
CA GLU A 42 -4.16 24.19 10.33
C GLU A 42 -3.42 23.82 9.04
N TYR A 43 -2.17 23.37 9.14
CA TYR A 43 -1.42 22.85 7.99
C TYR A 43 -2.07 21.60 7.40
N PHE A 44 -2.50 20.68 8.27
CA PHE A 44 -3.22 19.48 7.82
C PHE A 44 -4.52 19.85 7.10
N ASN A 45 -5.31 20.75 7.69
CA ASN A 45 -6.58 21.20 7.10
C ASN A 45 -6.35 21.90 5.75
N ALA A 46 -5.37 22.81 5.66
CA ALA A 46 -5.04 23.50 4.42
C ALA A 46 -4.54 22.52 3.34
N ARG A 47 -3.67 21.59 3.69
CA ARG A 47 -3.18 20.55 2.77
C ARG A 47 -4.31 19.61 2.31
N ARG A 48 -5.20 19.23 3.22
CA ARG A 48 -6.39 18.40 2.91
C ARG A 48 -7.34 19.12 1.97
N ALA A 49 -7.58 20.42 2.20
CA ALA A 49 -8.38 21.23 1.29
C ALA A 49 -7.82 21.19 -0.13
N LEU A 50 -6.50 21.33 -0.31
CA LEU A 50 -5.84 21.21 -1.62
C LEU A 50 -5.97 19.82 -2.24
N TRP A 51 -5.92 18.76 -1.44
CA TRP A 51 -6.05 17.39 -1.92
C TRP A 51 -7.48 17.09 -2.43
N LEU A 52 -8.50 17.63 -1.77
CA LEU A 52 -9.89 17.42 -2.14
C LEU A 52 -10.31 18.19 -3.41
N VAL A 53 -9.52 19.17 -3.87
CA VAL A 53 -9.80 19.88 -5.12
C VAL A 53 -9.69 18.90 -6.30
N PRO A 54 -10.74 18.74 -7.12
CA PRO A 54 -10.70 17.87 -8.29
C PRO A 54 -9.55 18.25 -9.23
N GLY A 55 -8.85 17.23 -9.73
CA GLY A 55 -7.79 17.45 -10.72
C GLY A 55 -8.37 17.86 -12.10
N PRO A 56 -7.54 18.46 -12.97
CA PRO A 56 -7.96 18.87 -14.33
C PRO A 56 -8.30 17.68 -15.25
N ASN A 57 -7.91 16.45 -14.87
CA ASN A 57 -8.22 15.25 -15.60
C ASN A 57 -9.67 14.82 -15.35
N HIS A 58 -10.58 15.35 -16.15
CA HIS A 58 -11.94 14.83 -16.22
C HIS A 58 -11.90 13.38 -16.74
N SER A 59 -12.64 12.49 -16.09
CA SER A 59 -12.79 11.11 -16.58
C SER A 59 -13.48 11.14 -17.94
N ILE A 60 -12.72 10.90 -19.02
CA ILE A 60 -13.27 10.76 -20.36
C ILE A 60 -14.26 9.58 -20.32
N PRO A 61 -15.54 9.78 -20.73
CA PRO A 61 -16.51 8.70 -20.81
C PRO A 61 -15.93 7.57 -21.66
N THR A 62 -15.79 6.39 -21.08
CA THR A 62 -15.29 5.26 -21.83
C THR A 62 -16.33 4.84 -22.86
N GLU A 63 -15.92 4.70 -24.12
CA GLU A 63 -16.79 4.21 -25.18
C GLU A 63 -17.42 2.87 -24.81
N THR A 64 -18.72 2.73 -25.09
CA THR A 64 -19.43 1.48 -24.81
C THR A 64 -19.08 0.45 -25.87
N ASN A 65 -18.49 -0.67 -25.48
CA ASN A 65 -18.32 -1.82 -26.36
C ASN A 65 -19.43 -2.87 -26.11
N SER A 66 -19.58 -3.84 -27.02
CA SER A 66 -20.60 -4.88 -26.93
C SER A 66 -20.44 -5.78 -25.70
N SER A 67 -19.20 -6.13 -25.34
CA SER A 67 -18.92 -6.97 -24.17
C SER A 67 -19.26 -6.27 -22.85
N ARG A 68 -18.99 -4.98 -22.74
CA ARG A 68 -19.39 -4.13 -21.62
C ARG A 68 -20.90 -4.02 -21.53
N ARG A 69 -21.60 -3.75 -22.63
CA ARG A 69 -23.08 -3.71 -22.61
C ARG A 69 -23.68 -5.02 -22.12
N ARG A 70 -23.11 -6.16 -22.54
CA ARG A 70 -23.52 -7.48 -22.04
C ARG A 70 -23.29 -7.62 -20.54
N LEU A 71 -22.13 -7.20 -20.05
CA LEU A 71 -21.79 -7.26 -18.62
C LEU A 71 -22.67 -6.32 -17.78
N GLU A 72 -22.93 -5.12 -18.27
CA GLU A 72 -23.85 -4.15 -17.66
C GLU A 72 -25.28 -4.71 -17.60
N ALA A 73 -25.76 -5.34 -18.68
CA ALA A 73 -27.08 -5.97 -18.72
C ALA A 73 -27.20 -7.12 -17.72
N LEU A 74 -26.18 -7.98 -17.61
CA LEU A 74 -26.14 -9.07 -16.64
C LEU A 74 -26.19 -8.55 -15.20
N LEU A 75 -25.40 -7.50 -14.90
CA LEU A 75 -25.26 -6.91 -13.57
C LEU A 75 -26.29 -5.81 -13.24
N ALA A 76 -27.26 -5.58 -14.13
CA ALA A 76 -28.40 -4.70 -13.90
C ALA A 76 -29.56 -5.41 -13.18
N THR A 77 -29.59 -6.75 -13.18
CA THR A 77 -30.63 -7.55 -12.53
C THR A 77 -30.54 -7.42 -11.01
N ARG A 78 -31.69 -7.39 -10.33
CA ARG A 78 -31.81 -7.04 -8.91
C ARG A 78 -31.12 -8.02 -7.93
N ASP A 79 -30.77 -9.22 -8.39
CA ASP A 79 -30.03 -10.25 -7.63
C ASP A 79 -28.78 -10.78 -8.37
N ALA A 80 -28.29 -10.03 -9.36
CA ALA A 80 -27.19 -10.47 -10.23
C ALA A 80 -25.88 -10.82 -9.50
N LEU A 81 -25.69 -10.31 -8.29
CA LEU A 81 -24.47 -10.51 -7.51
C LEU A 81 -24.41 -11.91 -6.89
N GLU A 82 -25.55 -12.50 -6.58
CA GLU A 82 -25.65 -13.81 -5.93
C GLU A 82 -26.10 -14.91 -6.90
N ASP A 83 -26.70 -14.54 -8.03
CA ASP A 83 -27.20 -15.47 -9.04
C ASP A 83 -26.06 -16.30 -9.69
N GLU A 84 -26.18 -17.63 -9.58
CA GLU A 84 -25.27 -18.62 -10.16
C GLU A 84 -25.26 -18.60 -11.69
N VAL A 85 -26.42 -18.39 -12.30
CA VAL A 85 -26.53 -18.38 -13.76
C VAL A 85 -25.81 -17.17 -14.33
N VAL A 86 -25.99 -15.99 -13.72
CA VAL A 86 -25.28 -14.76 -14.11
C VAL A 86 -23.77 -14.94 -13.95
N TRP A 87 -23.34 -15.57 -12.86
CA TRP A 87 -21.94 -15.83 -12.59
C TRP A 87 -21.28 -16.67 -13.68
N GLN A 88 -21.87 -17.82 -13.99
CA GLN A 88 -21.37 -18.75 -15.01
C GLN A 88 -21.45 -18.20 -16.43
N THR A 89 -22.42 -17.32 -16.71
CA THR A 89 -22.61 -16.72 -18.04
C THR A 89 -21.43 -15.84 -18.47
N GLY A 90 -20.62 -15.34 -17.53
CA GLY A 90 -19.38 -14.66 -17.88
C GLY A 90 -18.73 -13.80 -16.80
N VAL A 91 -19.38 -13.58 -15.65
CA VAL A 91 -18.80 -12.77 -14.56
C VAL A 91 -17.57 -13.46 -13.96
N ASP A 92 -17.60 -14.79 -13.78
CA ASP A 92 -16.46 -15.57 -13.26
C ASP A 92 -15.18 -15.34 -14.07
N ARG A 93 -15.28 -15.34 -15.41
CA ARG A 93 -14.13 -15.16 -16.30
C ARG A 93 -13.51 -13.78 -16.16
N VAL A 94 -14.35 -12.74 -15.99
CA VAL A 94 -13.87 -11.36 -15.79
C VAL A 94 -13.24 -11.23 -14.41
N TRP A 95 -13.88 -11.74 -13.37
CA TRP A 95 -13.34 -11.77 -12.00
C TRP A 95 -11.96 -12.44 -11.94
N ARG A 96 -11.82 -13.66 -12.48
CA ARG A 96 -10.53 -14.36 -12.53
C ARG A 96 -9.48 -13.57 -13.31
N GLY A 97 -9.88 -12.93 -14.41
CA GLY A 97 -8.99 -12.06 -15.18
C GLY A 97 -8.47 -10.90 -14.33
N LEU A 98 -9.33 -10.26 -13.54
CA LEU A 98 -8.96 -9.17 -12.65
C LEU A 98 -8.01 -9.64 -11.54
N LEU A 99 -8.31 -10.78 -10.89
CA LEU A 99 -7.45 -11.35 -9.85
C LEU A 99 -6.06 -11.71 -10.36
N ASN A 100 -5.97 -12.23 -11.59
CA ASN A 100 -4.70 -12.60 -12.21
C ASN A 100 -3.92 -11.40 -12.77
N GLY A 101 -4.40 -10.17 -12.57
CA GLY A 101 -3.75 -8.96 -13.10
C GLY A 101 -3.81 -8.82 -14.62
N ALA A 102 -4.81 -9.45 -15.26
CA ALA A 102 -4.97 -9.35 -16.71
C ALA A 102 -5.26 -7.90 -17.11
N ARG A 103 -4.52 -7.40 -18.11
CA ARG A 103 -4.74 -6.05 -18.65
C ARG A 103 -6.04 -6.01 -19.44
N LEU A 104 -6.94 -5.12 -19.06
CA LEU A 104 -8.18 -4.89 -19.79
C LEU A 104 -7.90 -4.23 -21.14
N LYS A 105 -8.43 -4.81 -22.22
CA LYS A 105 -8.34 -4.23 -23.58
C LYS A 105 -9.10 -2.90 -23.70
N HIS A 106 -10.22 -2.81 -22.99
CA HIS A 106 -11.04 -1.60 -22.91
C HIS A 106 -11.22 -1.24 -21.44
N ARG A 107 -11.22 0.06 -21.15
CA ARG A 107 -11.49 0.54 -19.79
C ARG A 107 -12.91 0.10 -19.38
N LEU A 108 -13.09 -0.19 -18.11
CA LEU A 108 -14.41 -0.49 -17.54
C LEU A 108 -14.77 0.58 -16.51
N PRO A 109 -16.05 0.97 -16.39
CA PRO A 109 -16.48 1.85 -15.31
C PRO A 109 -16.15 1.22 -13.95
N LEU A 110 -15.63 2.03 -13.03
CA LEU A 110 -15.24 1.57 -11.69
C LEU A 110 -16.42 0.92 -10.97
N ALA A 111 -17.63 1.49 -11.07
CA ALA A 111 -18.84 0.92 -10.47
C ALA A 111 -19.12 -0.52 -10.95
N LEU A 112 -18.82 -0.83 -12.22
CA LEU A 112 -19.02 -2.17 -12.76
C LEU A 112 -17.95 -3.14 -12.23
N ILE A 113 -16.69 -2.68 -12.14
CA ILE A 113 -15.59 -3.44 -11.54
C ILE A 113 -15.94 -3.77 -10.09
N LEU A 114 -16.38 -2.79 -9.30
CA LEU A 114 -16.75 -3.00 -7.90
C LEU A 114 -17.84 -4.06 -7.73
N LYS A 115 -18.88 -4.06 -8.60
CA LYS A 115 -19.92 -5.11 -8.58
C LYS A 115 -19.35 -6.50 -8.87
N ILE A 116 -18.46 -6.63 -9.86
CA ILE A 116 -17.81 -7.91 -10.19
C ILE A 116 -16.96 -8.38 -9.02
N LEU A 117 -16.21 -7.46 -8.39
CA LEU A 117 -15.37 -7.79 -7.25
C LEU A 117 -16.21 -8.25 -6.05
N GLN A 118 -17.28 -7.52 -5.75
CA GLN A 118 -18.22 -7.85 -4.71
C GLN A 118 -18.85 -9.23 -4.94
N ALA A 119 -19.30 -9.53 -6.17
CA ALA A 119 -19.84 -10.86 -6.51
C ALA A 119 -18.81 -11.98 -6.27
N GLY A 120 -17.54 -11.74 -6.60
CA GLY A 120 -16.45 -12.67 -6.30
C GLY A 120 -16.24 -12.89 -4.80
N TRP A 121 -16.14 -11.82 -4.02
CA TRP A 121 -15.95 -11.92 -2.57
C TRP A 121 -17.13 -12.56 -1.84
N ILE A 122 -18.36 -12.32 -2.29
CA ILE A 122 -19.56 -12.98 -1.75
C ILE A 122 -19.45 -14.50 -1.91
N ARG A 123 -18.91 -14.97 -3.04
CA ARG A 123 -18.79 -16.41 -3.36
C ARG A 123 -17.63 -17.07 -2.64
N GLU A 124 -16.53 -16.37 -2.46
CA GLU A 124 -15.40 -16.85 -1.65
C GLU A 124 -15.70 -16.80 -0.14
N GLY A 125 -16.84 -16.21 0.27
CA GLY A 125 -17.19 -16.02 1.67
C GLY A 125 -16.35 -14.92 2.36
N THR A 126 -15.52 -14.22 1.59
CA THR A 126 -14.70 -13.10 2.06
C THR A 126 -15.54 -11.86 2.35
N TRP A 127 -16.70 -11.72 1.71
CA TRP A 127 -17.65 -10.64 2.00
C TRP A 127 -18.66 -11.07 3.07
N PRO A 128 -18.69 -10.42 4.25
CA PRO A 128 -19.64 -10.79 5.29
C PRO A 128 -21.07 -10.38 4.90
N LYS A 129 -21.96 -11.36 4.73
CA LYS A 129 -23.38 -11.11 4.55
C LYS A 129 -24.00 -10.72 5.89
N GLY A 130 -24.64 -9.55 5.96
CA GLY A 130 -25.36 -9.11 7.16
C GLY A 130 -24.47 -8.65 8.32
N ALA A 131 -23.18 -8.40 8.10
CA ALA A 131 -22.38 -7.70 9.10
C ALA A 131 -22.89 -6.27 9.22
N ILE A 132 -23.37 -5.95 10.42
CA ILE A 132 -23.70 -4.59 10.83
C ILE A 132 -22.35 -3.95 11.16
N VAL A 133 -21.96 -2.93 10.38
CA VAL A 133 -20.83 -2.08 10.75
C VAL A 133 -21.28 -1.31 12.00
N PRO A 134 -20.60 -1.42 13.14
CA PRO A 134 -20.88 -0.57 14.29
C PRO A 134 -20.76 0.90 13.85
N ASP A 135 -21.72 1.74 14.22
CA ASP A 135 -21.84 3.11 13.71
C ASP A 135 -20.68 4.05 14.10
N SER A 136 -19.68 3.60 14.87
CA SER A 136 -18.47 4.38 15.17
C SER A 136 -17.31 3.50 15.63
N ASP A 137 -16.17 3.62 14.94
CA ASP A 137 -14.84 3.24 15.44
C ASP A 137 -14.28 4.34 16.39
N ASP A 138 -14.99 5.45 16.56
CA ASP A 138 -14.60 6.62 17.37
C ASP A 138 -14.97 6.50 18.87
N ASP A 139 -15.70 5.45 19.29
CA ASP A 139 -15.96 5.16 20.70
C ASP A 139 -14.81 4.35 21.33
N ALA A 140 -13.58 4.85 21.21
CA ALA A 140 -12.57 4.64 22.23
C ALA A 140 -12.91 5.58 23.41
N SER A 141 -14.08 5.37 24.01
CA SER A 141 -14.52 6.15 25.16
C SER A 141 -13.57 5.90 26.32
N ASP A 142 -12.96 6.97 26.84
CA ASP A 142 -12.21 7.03 28.09
C ASP A 142 -12.85 6.12 29.16
N ALA A 143 -12.23 4.98 29.45
CA ALA A 143 -12.61 4.19 30.61
C ALA A 143 -12.11 4.92 31.88
N PRO A 144 -13.00 5.26 32.82
CA PRO A 144 -12.60 5.91 34.06
C PRO A 144 -11.80 4.94 34.93
N LEU A 145 -10.67 5.44 35.44
CA LEU A 145 -9.82 4.83 36.46
C LEU A 145 -10.63 4.05 37.52
N GLN A 146 -10.51 2.73 37.51
CA GLN A 146 -10.70 1.92 38.73
C GLN A 146 -9.55 0.92 38.80
N GLY A 147 -8.66 1.16 39.76
CA GLY A 147 -7.40 0.47 39.89
C GLY A 147 -7.55 -0.96 40.41
N THR A 148 -6.66 -1.84 39.96
CA THR A 148 -5.99 -2.80 40.85
C THR A 148 -4.70 -3.29 40.18
N THR A 149 -3.61 -3.22 40.96
CA THR A 149 -2.40 -4.06 40.90
C THR A 149 -1.51 -4.03 39.65
N GLU A 150 -0.52 -3.14 39.72
CA GLU A 150 0.92 -3.39 39.53
C GLU A 150 1.37 -4.60 38.67
N SER A 151 1.99 -4.30 37.53
CA SER A 151 3.19 -5.01 37.03
C SER A 151 3.93 -4.15 35.99
N PRO A 152 5.27 -4.27 35.89
CA PRO A 152 6.13 -3.12 35.61
C PRO A 152 6.32 -2.80 34.13
N LEU A 153 6.47 -1.50 33.89
CA LEU A 153 6.92 -0.85 32.67
C LEU A 153 8.26 -1.41 32.18
N SER A 154 8.28 -1.93 30.96
CA SER A 154 9.49 -1.98 30.15
C SER A 154 9.60 -0.68 29.35
N PRO A 155 10.56 0.22 29.62
CA PRO A 155 10.81 1.37 28.77
C PRO A 155 11.47 0.90 27.47
N MET A 156 10.74 0.96 26.37
CA MET A 156 11.30 0.77 25.04
C MET A 156 12.18 1.98 24.72
N SER A 157 13.50 1.81 24.81
CA SER A 157 14.45 2.87 24.52
C SER A 157 14.46 3.17 23.02
N THR A 158 13.94 4.34 22.63
CA THR A 158 14.17 4.93 21.31
C THR A 158 15.60 5.46 21.26
N THR A 159 16.54 4.66 20.73
CA THR A 159 17.89 5.15 20.40
C THR A 159 17.82 5.97 19.13
N THR A 160 17.72 7.29 19.29
CA THR A 160 18.16 8.29 18.31
C THR A 160 19.68 8.27 18.21
N PRO A 161 20.31 8.08 17.03
CA PRO A 161 21.75 8.27 16.90
C PRO A 161 22.07 9.77 16.89
N TYR A 162 22.55 10.26 18.02
CA TYR A 162 23.11 11.61 18.16
C TYR A 162 24.53 11.62 17.59
N ASN A 163 24.71 12.39 16.52
CA ASN A 163 26.01 12.73 15.95
C ASN A 163 26.78 13.60 16.95
N SER A 164 27.94 13.14 17.43
CA SER A 164 28.86 13.93 18.25
C SER A 164 30.28 13.81 17.75
N THR A 165 30.67 14.87 17.03
CA THR A 165 31.94 15.60 17.06
C THR A 165 33.01 15.06 18.03
N PRO A 166 34.23 14.76 17.53
CA PRO A 166 35.33 14.32 18.38
C PRO A 166 36.25 15.45 18.82
N GLY A 167 36.68 15.37 20.09
CA GLY A 167 37.97 15.88 20.56
C GLY A 167 37.91 16.59 21.92
N PRO A 168 39.03 16.67 22.65
CA PRO A 168 39.97 15.58 22.96
C PRO A 168 40.39 15.63 24.46
N LEU A 169 40.64 14.49 25.10
CA LEU A 169 41.44 14.41 26.34
C LEU A 169 41.89 12.95 26.52
N GLU A 170 43.19 12.72 26.33
CA GLU A 170 44.17 12.36 27.38
C GLU A 170 44.01 10.88 27.79
N ASP A 171 44.83 10.00 27.22
CA ASP A 171 46.21 9.64 27.60
C ASP A 171 46.22 8.57 28.69
N GLU A 172 47.15 7.65 28.49
CA GLU A 172 47.61 6.60 29.38
C GLU A 172 46.64 5.46 29.69
N SER A 173 47.00 4.19 29.69
CA SER A 173 48.22 3.43 29.36
C SER A 173 47.89 2.05 29.93
N MET A 174 48.34 0.99 29.28
CA MET A 174 48.72 -0.29 29.94
C MET A 174 47.57 -1.17 30.49
N LEU A 175 47.40 -2.46 30.17
CA LEU A 175 48.17 -3.52 29.49
C LEU A 175 47.13 -4.59 29.08
N LYS A 176 47.13 -5.08 27.84
CA LYS A 176 47.90 -6.25 27.39
C LYS A 176 47.59 -7.54 28.17
N ALA A 177 46.65 -8.33 27.68
CA ALA A 177 46.66 -9.78 27.82
C ALA A 177 46.14 -10.39 26.50
N ALA A 178 47.05 -11.11 25.85
CA ALA A 178 46.83 -11.74 24.56
C ALA A 178 46.18 -13.12 24.73
N SER A 179 45.53 -13.50 23.64
CA SER A 179 45.54 -14.84 23.06
C SER A 179 44.64 -15.92 23.65
N SER A 180 43.78 -16.35 22.72
CA SER A 180 43.55 -17.74 22.34
C SER A 180 42.79 -18.61 23.33
N SER A 181 41.52 -18.83 23.02
CA SER A 181 41.05 -20.20 22.81
C SER A 181 39.66 -20.18 22.17
N ASN A 182 39.57 -20.55 20.90
CA ASN A 182 38.61 -21.58 20.53
C ASN A 182 38.99 -22.17 19.17
N ARG A 183 39.20 -23.48 19.18
CA ARG A 183 39.30 -24.31 17.99
C ARG A 183 38.23 -25.37 18.15
N ASP A 184 37.22 -25.25 17.30
CA ASP A 184 36.22 -26.26 16.93
C ASP A 184 36.93 -27.62 16.67
N ASP A 185 36.46 -28.72 17.23
CA ASP A 185 35.33 -29.56 16.78
C ASP A 185 35.87 -30.81 16.04
N VAL A 186 35.43 -31.97 16.54
CA VAL A 186 35.00 -33.16 15.80
C VAL A 186 35.72 -33.48 14.48
N HIS A 187 36.53 -34.55 14.47
CA HIS A 187 36.12 -35.86 13.93
C HIS A 187 37.18 -36.94 14.16
#